data_AF-A0A2H9QGU7-F1
#
_entry.id   AF-A0A2H9QGU7-F1
#
_cell.length_a   1.000
_cell.length_b   1.000
_cell.length_c   1.000
_cell.angle_alpha   90.00
_cell.angle_beta   90.00
_cell.angle_gamma   90.00
#
_symmetry.space_group_name_H-M   'P 1'
#
loop_
_entity.id
_entity.type
_entity.pdbx_description
1 polymer ?
#
loop_
_entity_poly.entity_id
_entity_poly.type
_entity_poly.pdbx_seq_one_letter_code
_entity_poly.pdbx_strand_id
1 'polypeptide(L)'
;MKNIMWFREIKKEDIPLVGGKGANLGEMVNEAFPVPQGFVITAQAYFKFIKEKGIEQEIIKKIDAIEVEKTDELEKVSAEIRELILRTPMNRMLEAEIKDSYSKMNQRKIAFITTREEEFVAVRSSATAEDLPEASFAGQQETFLNVKGRMEVLDAVKKCWASLFTARAVYYRKKQGFETEKVGIAVVIQKMVDSEIAGILFTAEPTGDTSKMVIEAGYGLGEAVVSGSITPDTYTIEKGTFKIIEKKIGKQEWSLERAEK
;
A
#
# COMPACT_ATOMS: atom_id res chain seq x y z
N MET A 1 -13.74 15.73 8.06
CA MET A 1 -12.47 14.98 8.20
C MET A 1 -11.63 15.18 6.95
N LYS A 2 -10.30 15.08 7.04
CA LYS A 2 -9.37 15.34 5.93
C LYS A 2 -9.36 14.18 4.92
N ASN A 3 -9.26 14.48 3.62
CA ASN A 3 -9.07 13.46 2.58
C ASN A 3 -7.61 13.04 2.44
N ILE A 4 -6.67 13.91 2.80
CA ILE A 4 -5.22 13.70 2.68
C ILE A 4 -4.53 14.01 4.00
N MET A 5 -3.59 13.16 4.39
CA MET A 5 -2.72 13.33 5.55
C MET A 5 -1.27 13.05 5.18
N TRP A 6 -0.36 13.98 5.45
CA TRP A 6 1.08 13.77 5.23
C TRP A 6 1.66 12.88 6.34
N PHE A 7 2.70 12.08 6.05
CA PHE A 7 3.28 11.18 7.07
C PHE A 7 3.63 11.88 8.38
N ARG A 8 4.20 13.09 8.31
CA ARG A 8 4.53 13.94 9.47
C ARG A 8 3.34 14.40 10.34
N GLU A 9 2.11 14.27 9.81
CA GLU A 9 0.87 14.65 10.51
C GLU A 9 0.15 13.44 11.10
N ILE A 10 0.59 12.23 10.75
CA ILE A 10 -0.05 10.96 11.12
C ILE A 10 0.54 10.46 12.42
N LYS A 11 -0.32 9.97 13.30
CA LYS A 11 0.05 9.24 14.52
C LYS A 11 -0.59 7.86 14.53
N LYS A 12 -0.18 7.01 15.47
CA LYS A 12 -0.76 5.68 15.67
C LYS A 12 -2.29 5.70 15.84
N GLU A 13 -2.87 6.73 16.45
CA GLU A 13 -4.33 6.80 16.66
C GLU A 13 -5.11 7.01 15.35
N ASP A 14 -4.44 7.41 14.27
CA ASP A 14 -5.05 7.66 12.97
C ASP A 14 -5.27 6.38 12.13
N ILE A 15 -4.95 5.19 12.65
CA ILE A 15 -5.18 3.90 11.96
C ILE A 15 -6.56 3.78 11.29
N PRO A 16 -7.69 4.18 11.93
CA PRO A 16 -9.00 4.13 11.29
C PRO A 16 -9.12 4.99 10.02
N LEU A 17 -8.26 6.00 9.86
CA LEU A 17 -8.23 6.91 8.72
C LEU A 17 -7.18 6.51 7.67
N VAL A 18 -6.01 6.04 8.10
CA VAL A 18 -4.85 5.84 7.21
C VAL A 18 -4.44 4.37 7.03
N GLY A 19 -5.08 3.45 7.74
CA GLY A 19 -4.75 2.03 7.79
C GLY A 19 -3.41 1.73 8.47
N GLY A 20 -3.13 0.45 8.69
CA GLY A 20 -1.94 0.00 9.45
C GLY A 20 -0.62 0.45 8.83
N LYS A 21 -0.47 0.29 7.51
CA LYS A 21 0.75 0.76 6.78
C LYS A 21 0.93 2.27 6.87
N GLY A 22 -0.14 3.04 6.65
CA GLY A 22 -0.09 4.50 6.71
C GLY A 22 0.29 5.01 8.09
N ALA A 23 -0.27 4.41 9.15
CA ALA A 23 0.05 4.74 10.52
C ALA A 23 1.50 4.40 10.88
N ASN A 24 1.97 3.19 10.55
CA ASN A 24 3.35 2.78 10.80
C ASN A 24 4.37 3.69 10.08
N LEU A 25 4.09 4.11 8.84
CA LEU A 25 4.93 5.09 8.12
C LEU A 25 4.94 6.46 8.81
N GLY A 26 3.81 6.90 9.35
CA GLY A 26 3.72 8.13 10.14
C GLY A 26 4.58 8.07 11.39
N GLU A 27 4.45 7.00 12.18
CA GLU A 27 5.25 6.77 13.38
C GLU A 27 6.75 6.76 13.07
N MET A 28 7.17 6.03 12.04
CA MET A 28 8.59 6.00 11.63
C MET A 28 9.13 7.39 11.25
N VAL A 29 8.32 8.21 10.56
CA VAL A 29 8.72 9.59 10.21
C VAL A 29 8.85 10.46 11.47
N ASN A 30 7.93 10.32 12.42
CA ASN A 30 7.96 11.09 13.68
C ASN A 30 9.14 10.67 14.58
N GLU A 31 9.55 9.40 14.51
CA GLU A 31 10.77 8.87 15.15
C GLU A 31 12.06 9.15 14.33
N ALA A 32 11.99 10.02 13.33
CA ALA A 32 13.12 10.47 12.51
C ALA A 32 13.86 9.36 11.72
N PHE A 33 13.22 8.22 11.48
CA PHE A 33 13.76 7.24 10.54
C PHE A 33 13.79 7.82 9.11
N PRO A 34 14.74 7.38 8.26
CA PRO A 34 14.90 7.88 6.90
C PRO A 34 13.83 7.31 5.95
N VAL A 35 12.57 7.66 6.19
CA VAL A 35 11.44 7.22 5.38
C VAL A 35 11.24 8.17 4.19
N PRO A 36 11.13 7.67 2.95
CA PRO A 36 10.82 8.50 1.81
C PRO A 36 9.51 9.28 2.02
N GLN A 37 9.52 10.57 1.66
CA GLN A 37 8.36 11.44 1.83
C GLN A 37 7.13 10.87 1.12
N GLY A 38 5.97 11.06 1.73
CA GLY A 38 4.69 10.69 1.17
C GLY A 38 3.52 11.23 1.95
N PHE A 39 2.34 10.90 1.47
CA PHE A 39 1.06 11.19 2.10
C PHE A 39 0.11 10.02 1.92
N VAL A 40 -0.98 10.03 2.68
CA VAL A 40 -2.04 9.04 2.64
C VAL A 40 -3.32 9.70 2.20
N ILE A 41 -3.98 9.11 1.21
CA ILE A 41 -5.37 9.38 0.88
C ILE A 41 -6.20 8.53 1.85
N THR A 42 -6.98 9.18 2.70
CA THR A 42 -7.64 8.53 3.83
C THR A 42 -8.77 7.61 3.38
N ALA A 43 -9.13 6.63 4.21
CA ALA A 43 -10.31 5.78 3.98
C ALA A 43 -11.60 6.61 3.89
N GLN A 44 -11.65 7.76 4.57
CA GLN A 44 -12.77 8.70 4.45
C GLN A 44 -12.92 9.25 3.02
N ALA A 45 -11.82 9.46 2.29
CA ALA A 45 -11.88 9.90 0.90
C ALA A 45 -12.53 8.82 0.01
N TYR A 46 -12.25 7.55 0.27
CA TYR A 46 -12.92 6.42 -0.38
C TYR A 46 -14.43 6.40 -0.08
N PHE A 47 -14.82 6.47 1.20
CA PHE A 47 -16.24 6.51 1.58
C PHE A 47 -16.97 7.71 0.95
N LYS A 48 -16.33 8.88 0.95
CA LYS A 48 -16.86 10.08 0.31
C LYS A 48 -17.06 9.86 -1.20
N PHE A 49 -16.10 9.24 -1.87
CA PHE A 49 -16.18 8.93 -3.29
C PHE A 49 -17.37 8.02 -3.62
N ILE A 50 -17.52 6.87 -2.95
CA ILE A 50 -18.60 5.92 -3.26
C ILE A 50 -19.99 6.49 -2.93
N LYS A 51 -20.09 7.30 -1.88
CA LYS A 51 -21.33 7.93 -1.43
C LYS A 51 -21.76 9.06 -2.35
N GLU A 52 -20.88 10.02 -2.64
CA GLU A 52 -21.20 11.16 -3.52
C GLU A 52 -21.50 10.74 -4.96
N LYS A 53 -20.91 9.63 -5.40
CA LYS A 53 -21.17 9.07 -6.74
C LYS A 53 -22.35 8.11 -6.78
N GLY A 54 -22.98 7.84 -5.65
CA GLY A 54 -24.18 7.01 -5.56
C GLY A 54 -23.95 5.52 -5.85
N ILE A 55 -22.71 5.05 -5.78
CA ILE A 55 -22.36 3.65 -6.05
C ILE A 55 -22.28 2.79 -4.78
N GLU A 56 -22.26 3.41 -3.59
CA GLU A 56 -22.20 2.74 -2.29
C GLU A 56 -23.28 1.66 -2.13
N GLN A 57 -24.55 2.02 -2.34
CA GLN A 57 -25.68 1.10 -2.18
C GLN A 57 -25.68 -0.04 -3.20
N GLU A 58 -25.22 0.23 -4.43
CA GLU A 58 -25.07 -0.81 -5.46
C GLU A 58 -24.01 -1.84 -5.05
N ILE A 59 -22.86 -1.36 -4.54
CA ILE A 59 -21.79 -2.22 -4.04
C ILE A 59 -22.28 -3.09 -2.89
N ILE A 60 -22.91 -2.49 -1.88
CA ILE A 60 -23.41 -3.20 -0.69
C ILE A 60 -24.41 -4.27 -1.10
N LYS A 61 -25.42 -3.91 -1.90
CA LYS A 61 -26.43 -4.85 -2.39
C LYS A 61 -25.82 -6.02 -3.16
N LYS A 62 -24.85 -5.74 -4.04
CA LYS A 62 -24.16 -6.79 -4.81
C LYS A 62 -23.38 -7.71 -3.89
N ILE A 63 -22.59 -7.19 -2.96
CA ILE A 63 -21.76 -8.00 -2.05
C ILE A 63 -22.61 -8.81 -1.06
N ASP A 64 -23.70 -8.23 -0.53
CA ASP A 64 -24.52 -8.88 0.48
C ASP A 64 -25.43 -9.98 -0.07
N ALA A 65 -25.70 -9.95 -1.38
CA ALA A 65 -26.43 -11.01 -2.06
C ALA A 65 -25.56 -12.23 -2.44
N ILE A 66 -24.22 -12.12 -2.42
CA ILE A 66 -23.33 -13.20 -2.87
C ILE A 66 -23.29 -14.33 -1.83
N GLU A 67 -23.43 -15.56 -2.33
CA GLU A 67 -23.01 -16.76 -1.62
C GLU A 67 -21.53 -17.03 -1.89
N VAL A 68 -20.65 -16.75 -0.93
CA VAL A 68 -19.18 -16.76 -1.14
C VAL A 68 -18.57 -18.12 -1.45
N GLU A 69 -19.31 -19.22 -1.27
CA GLU A 69 -18.89 -20.57 -1.67
C GLU A 69 -19.09 -20.83 -3.17
N LYS A 70 -19.87 -19.98 -3.87
CA LYS A 70 -20.03 -20.06 -5.33
C LYS A 70 -18.94 -19.23 -6.01
N THR A 71 -17.80 -19.87 -6.29
CA THR A 71 -16.60 -19.20 -6.84
C THR A 71 -16.89 -18.40 -8.12
N ASP A 72 -17.64 -18.96 -9.07
CA ASP A 72 -17.95 -18.27 -10.34
C ASP A 72 -18.80 -17.00 -10.14
N GLU A 73 -19.75 -17.05 -9.21
CA GLU A 73 -20.59 -15.90 -8.86
C GLU A 73 -19.77 -14.83 -8.15
N LEU A 74 -18.96 -15.24 -7.18
CA LEU A 74 -18.07 -14.35 -6.44
C LEU A 74 -17.09 -13.63 -7.37
N GLU A 75 -16.43 -14.34 -8.29
CA GLU A 75 -15.51 -13.76 -9.28
C GLU A 75 -16.22 -12.76 -10.19
N LYS A 76 -17.39 -13.13 -10.72
CA LYS A 76 -18.18 -12.27 -11.59
C LYS A 76 -18.60 -10.97 -10.88
N VAL A 77 -19.21 -11.07 -9.70
CA VAL A 77 -19.71 -9.89 -8.98
C VAL A 77 -18.55 -9.02 -8.50
N SER A 78 -17.44 -9.62 -8.06
CA SER A 78 -16.21 -8.91 -7.71
C SER A 78 -15.67 -8.11 -8.89
N ALA A 79 -15.62 -8.71 -10.09
CA ALA A 79 -15.21 -8.02 -11.30
C ALA A 79 -16.15 -6.86 -11.68
N GLU A 80 -17.47 -7.06 -11.59
CA GLU A 80 -18.46 -6.01 -11.86
C GLU A 80 -18.30 -4.79 -10.93
N ILE A 81 -18.06 -5.03 -9.63
CA ILE A 81 -17.86 -3.95 -8.65
C ILE A 81 -16.54 -3.22 -8.90
N ARG A 82 -15.47 -3.96 -9.20
CA ARG A 82 -14.17 -3.36 -9.54
C ARG A 82 -14.31 -2.45 -10.76
N GLU A 83 -14.98 -2.92 -11.80
CA GLU A 83 -15.24 -2.12 -13.00
C GLU A 83 -16.11 -0.90 -12.69
N LEU A 84 -17.13 -1.04 -11.83
CA LEU A 84 -17.95 0.08 -11.36
C LEU A 84 -17.11 1.18 -10.71
N ILE A 85 -16.15 0.82 -9.85
CA ILE A 85 -15.23 1.78 -9.22
C ILE A 85 -14.31 2.41 -10.28
N LEU A 86 -13.70 1.58 -11.15
CA LEU A 86 -12.75 2.04 -12.17
C LEU A 86 -13.38 2.94 -13.24
N ARG A 87 -14.65 2.77 -13.59
CA ARG A 87 -15.35 3.67 -14.53
C ARG A 87 -15.93 4.93 -13.88
N THR A 88 -16.20 4.90 -12.57
CA THR A 88 -16.84 6.02 -11.87
C THR A 88 -15.87 7.18 -11.70
N PRO A 89 -16.12 8.38 -12.26
CA PRO A 89 -15.17 9.49 -12.17
C PRO A 89 -15.08 10.03 -10.74
N MET A 90 -13.88 10.42 -10.31
CA MET A 90 -13.67 11.05 -9.00
C MET A 90 -14.39 12.41 -8.91
N ASN A 91 -14.63 12.92 -7.70
CA ASN A 91 -15.06 14.30 -7.53
C ASN A 91 -13.90 15.24 -7.90
N ARG A 92 -14.17 16.31 -8.68
CA ARG A 92 -13.17 17.30 -9.11
C ARG A 92 -12.36 17.89 -7.94
N MET A 93 -12.98 18.08 -6.79
CA MET A 93 -12.33 18.62 -5.60
C MET A 93 -11.31 17.64 -5.02
N LEU A 94 -11.68 16.37 -4.87
CA LEU A 94 -10.77 15.32 -4.40
C LEU A 94 -9.65 15.06 -5.40
N GLU A 95 -9.99 15.05 -6.69
CA GLU A 95 -9.02 14.91 -7.78
C GLU A 95 -7.97 16.03 -7.74
N ALA A 96 -8.40 17.29 -7.62
CA ALA A 96 -7.51 18.44 -7.49
C ALA A 96 -6.63 18.33 -6.24
N GLU A 97 -7.21 17.95 -5.09
CA GLU A 97 -6.50 17.80 -3.82
C GLU A 97 -5.37 16.76 -3.93
N ILE A 98 -5.61 15.62 -4.59
CA ILE A 98 -4.61 14.57 -4.82
C ILE A 98 -3.51 15.06 -5.78
N LYS A 99 -3.89 15.66 -6.91
CA LYS A 99 -2.92 16.20 -7.90
C LYS A 99 -2.02 17.27 -7.30
N ASP A 100 -2.60 18.15 -6.48
CA ASP A 100 -1.86 19.21 -5.80
C ASP A 100 -0.92 18.65 -4.74
N SER A 101 -1.36 17.65 -3.97
CA SER A 101 -0.52 16.98 -2.97
C SER A 101 0.64 16.22 -3.60
N TYR A 102 0.39 15.48 -4.68
CA TYR A 102 1.45 14.84 -5.48
C TYR A 102 2.45 15.87 -6.02
N SER A 103 1.97 17.00 -6.55
CA SER A 103 2.85 18.07 -7.05
C SER A 103 3.70 18.72 -5.95
N LYS A 104 3.23 18.72 -4.70
CA LYS A 104 3.98 19.23 -3.54
C LYS A 104 5.09 18.28 -3.10
N MET A 105 5.06 17.00 -3.48
CA MET A 105 6.12 16.04 -3.15
C MET A 105 7.47 16.39 -3.78
N ASN A 106 7.49 17.19 -4.85
CA ASN A 106 8.72 17.67 -5.50
C ASN A 106 9.04 19.15 -5.26
N GLN A 107 8.43 19.79 -4.26
CA GLN A 107 8.78 21.18 -3.95
C GLN A 107 10.09 21.24 -3.15
N ARG A 108 11.22 21.01 -3.82
CA ARG A 108 12.50 21.55 -3.37
C ARG A 108 12.55 23.02 -3.80
N LYS A 109 12.40 23.95 -2.86
CA LYS A 109 12.75 25.36 -3.07
C LYS A 109 14.27 25.46 -3.21
N ILE A 110 14.79 25.23 -4.41
CA ILE A 110 16.13 25.69 -4.78
C ILE A 110 15.95 27.06 -5.43
N ALA A 111 16.76 28.03 -5.01
CA ALA A 111 16.64 29.45 -5.33
C ALA A 111 16.23 29.71 -6.79
N PHE A 112 15.15 30.50 -6.96
CA PHE A 112 14.62 31.06 -8.22
C PHE A 112 14.23 30.08 -9.36
N ILE A 113 14.41 28.77 -9.20
CA ILE A 113 14.01 27.76 -10.19
C ILE A 113 13.14 26.72 -9.49
N THR A 114 11.84 26.73 -9.78
CA THR A 114 10.97 25.59 -9.42
C THR A 114 11.04 24.59 -10.56
N THR A 115 11.87 23.54 -10.43
CA THR A 115 11.76 22.40 -11.34
C THR A 115 10.44 21.68 -11.01
N ARG A 116 9.59 21.51 -12.02
CA ARG A 116 8.31 20.79 -11.90
C ARG A 116 8.42 19.37 -12.47
N GLU A 117 9.56 18.72 -12.29
CA GLU A 117 9.65 17.33 -12.71
C GLU A 117 8.69 16.48 -11.86
N GLU A 118 7.96 15.58 -12.49
CA GLU A 118 7.11 14.66 -11.77
C GLU A 118 7.96 13.52 -11.17
N GLU A 119 7.69 13.21 -9.90
CA GLU A 119 8.41 12.20 -9.14
C GLU A 119 7.80 10.82 -9.36
N PHE A 120 8.64 9.79 -9.43
CA PHE A 120 8.15 8.43 -9.36
C PHE A 120 7.67 8.14 -7.93
N VAL A 121 6.48 7.56 -7.81
CA VAL A 121 5.86 7.19 -6.52
C VAL A 121 5.40 5.73 -6.53
N ALA A 122 5.45 5.13 -5.35
CA ALA A 122 4.71 3.92 -5.03
C ALA A 122 3.31 4.30 -4.56
N VAL A 123 2.29 3.65 -5.12
CA VAL A 123 0.89 3.77 -4.71
C VAL A 123 0.50 2.44 -4.07
N ARG A 124 0.30 2.44 -2.75
CA ARG A 124 0.17 1.22 -1.94
C ARG A 124 -1.13 1.27 -1.16
N SER A 125 -1.97 0.25 -1.28
CA SER A 125 -3.15 0.19 -0.43
C SER A 125 -2.78 -0.04 1.04
N SER A 126 -3.57 0.53 1.95
CA SER A 126 -3.41 0.45 3.41
C SER A 126 -4.80 0.21 4.03
N ALA A 127 -5.08 -1.01 4.48
CA ALA A 127 -6.41 -1.34 4.97
C ALA A 127 -6.59 -0.89 6.42
N THR A 128 -7.81 -0.44 6.75
CA THR A 128 -8.15 0.05 8.11
C THR A 128 -8.53 -1.05 9.09
N ALA A 129 -8.69 -2.29 8.59
CA ALA A 129 -9.13 -3.45 9.37
C ALA A 129 -7.98 -4.45 9.67
N GLU A 130 -6.72 -4.05 9.46
CA GLU A 130 -5.52 -4.90 9.63
C GLU A 130 -5.24 -5.30 11.10
N ASP A 131 -5.88 -4.65 12.08
CA ASP A 131 -5.58 -4.84 13.51
C ASP A 131 -6.54 -5.77 14.26
N LEU A 132 -7.37 -6.56 13.56
CA LEU A 132 -7.89 -7.75 14.22
C LEU A 132 -6.73 -8.75 14.34
N PRO A 133 -6.45 -9.33 15.53
CA PRO A 133 -5.27 -10.17 15.80
C PRO A 133 -5.08 -11.34 14.82
N GLU A 134 -6.13 -11.75 14.11
CA GLU A 134 -6.15 -12.85 13.14
C GLU A 134 -6.25 -12.37 11.67
N ALA A 135 -6.27 -11.05 11.43
CA ALA A 135 -6.51 -10.45 10.13
C ALA A 135 -5.24 -10.02 9.39
N SER A 136 -4.44 -11.00 8.98
CA SER A 136 -3.37 -10.76 8.02
C SER A 136 -3.97 -10.58 6.62
N PHE A 137 -4.25 -9.33 6.24
CA PHE A 137 -4.49 -8.95 4.85
C PHE A 137 -3.20 -8.94 4.00
N ALA A 138 -2.08 -9.45 4.55
CA ALA A 138 -0.81 -9.53 3.87
C ALA A 138 -0.96 -10.31 2.55
N GLY A 139 -0.47 -9.72 1.46
CA GLY A 139 -0.52 -10.33 0.12
C GLY A 139 -1.85 -10.25 -0.63
N GLN A 140 -2.87 -9.55 -0.10
CA GLN A 140 -4.13 -9.29 -0.85
C GLN A 140 -4.28 -7.83 -1.32
N GLN A 141 -3.21 -7.05 -1.15
CA GLN A 141 -3.24 -5.60 -1.28
C GLN A 141 -2.42 -5.15 -2.48
N GLU A 142 -3.03 -4.38 -3.37
CA GLU A 142 -2.37 -3.90 -4.57
C GLU A 142 -1.34 -2.82 -4.26
N THR A 143 -0.16 -2.99 -4.84
CA THR A 143 0.94 -2.03 -4.84
C THR A 143 1.33 -1.76 -6.28
N PHE A 144 1.43 -0.48 -6.63
CA PHE A 144 1.87 -0.01 -7.93
C PHE A 144 3.18 0.75 -7.73
N LEU A 145 4.26 0.24 -8.32
CA LEU A 145 5.58 0.87 -8.28
C LEU A 145 5.81 1.72 -9.51
N ASN A 146 6.75 2.67 -9.42
CA ASN A 146 7.17 3.52 -10.53
C ASN A 146 6.01 4.27 -11.21
N VAL A 147 4.98 4.63 -10.45
CA VAL A 147 3.88 5.46 -10.96
C VAL A 147 4.40 6.89 -11.11
N LYS A 148 4.21 7.48 -12.29
CA LYS A 148 4.63 8.85 -12.58
C LYS A 148 3.56 9.56 -13.36
N GLY A 149 3.25 10.78 -12.92
CA GLY A 149 2.24 11.61 -13.55
C GLY A 149 0.96 11.70 -12.73
N ARG A 150 0.38 12.90 -12.74
CA ARG A 150 -0.84 13.22 -11.98
C ARG A 150 -2.01 12.30 -12.32
N MET A 151 -2.13 11.88 -13.58
CA MET A 151 -3.25 11.05 -14.04
C MET A 151 -3.05 9.59 -13.65
N GLU A 152 -1.82 9.11 -13.77
CA GLU A 152 -1.38 7.76 -13.43
C GLU A 152 -1.51 7.51 -11.93
N VAL A 153 -1.20 8.52 -11.10
CA VAL A 153 -1.46 8.46 -9.66
C VAL A 153 -2.95 8.29 -9.36
N LEU A 154 -3.83 9.04 -10.03
CA LEU A 154 -5.28 8.91 -9.81
C LEU A 154 -5.81 7.56 -10.24
N ASP A 155 -5.34 7.05 -11.37
CA ASP A 155 -5.69 5.71 -11.86
C ASP A 155 -5.24 4.62 -10.86
N ALA A 156 -3.99 4.69 -10.39
CA ALA A 156 -3.47 3.78 -9.37
C ALA A 156 -4.26 3.85 -8.05
N VAL A 157 -4.68 5.05 -7.61
CA VAL A 157 -5.54 5.22 -6.44
C VAL A 157 -6.88 4.51 -6.61
N LYS A 158 -7.52 4.66 -7.77
CA LYS A 158 -8.78 3.97 -8.06
C LYS A 158 -8.61 2.45 -8.13
N LYS A 159 -7.48 1.97 -8.65
CA LYS A 159 -7.14 0.53 -8.64
C LYS A 159 -6.98 0.02 -7.20
N CYS A 160 -6.28 0.74 -6.32
CA CYS A 160 -6.23 0.41 -4.90
C CYS A 160 -7.61 0.41 -4.22
N TRP A 161 -8.52 1.33 -4.58
CA TRP A 161 -9.89 1.27 -4.07
C TRP A 161 -10.66 0.05 -4.62
N ALA A 162 -10.50 -0.26 -5.89
CA ALA A 162 -11.09 -1.44 -6.50
C ALA A 162 -10.52 -2.75 -5.90
N SER A 163 -9.27 -2.76 -5.45
CA SER A 163 -8.63 -3.96 -4.88
C SER A 163 -9.29 -4.44 -3.59
N LEU A 164 -10.08 -3.60 -2.91
CA LEU A 164 -10.97 -4.04 -1.84
C LEU A 164 -11.91 -5.15 -2.32
N PHE A 165 -12.32 -5.12 -3.58
CA PHE A 165 -13.36 -5.99 -4.13
C PHE A 165 -12.79 -7.08 -5.04
N THR A 166 -11.56 -7.54 -4.81
CA THR A 166 -11.11 -8.81 -5.37
C THR A 166 -11.91 -9.96 -4.75
N ALA A 167 -12.13 -11.04 -5.50
CA ALA A 167 -12.86 -12.21 -5.00
C ALA A 167 -12.27 -12.74 -3.69
N ARG A 168 -10.94 -12.84 -3.62
CA ARG A 168 -10.21 -13.26 -2.42
C ARG A 168 -10.48 -12.34 -1.21
N ALA A 169 -10.44 -11.03 -1.41
CA ALA A 169 -10.67 -10.07 -0.34
C ALA A 169 -12.14 -10.05 0.13
N VAL A 170 -13.09 -10.17 -0.79
CA VAL A 170 -14.53 -10.30 -0.48
C VAL A 170 -14.81 -11.59 0.28
N TYR A 171 -14.30 -12.73 -0.19
CA TYR A 171 -14.43 -14.03 0.46
C TYR A 171 -13.93 -13.98 1.90
N TYR A 172 -12.69 -13.50 2.09
CA TYR A 172 -12.07 -13.39 3.40
C TYR A 172 -12.94 -12.55 4.35
N ARG A 173 -13.39 -11.37 3.90
CA ARG A 173 -14.18 -10.47 4.75
C ARG A 173 -15.53 -11.05 5.14
N LYS A 174 -16.22 -11.70 4.21
CA LYS A 174 -17.49 -12.39 4.49
C LYS A 174 -17.31 -13.54 5.47
N LYS A 175 -16.24 -14.33 5.34
CA LYS A 175 -15.91 -15.40 6.29
C LYS A 175 -15.62 -14.91 7.70
N GLN A 176 -15.00 -13.74 7.81
CA GLN A 176 -14.71 -13.09 9.09
C GLN A 176 -15.89 -12.26 9.64
N GLY A 177 -17.03 -12.21 8.93
CA GLY A 177 -18.22 -11.48 9.37
C GLY A 177 -18.08 -9.95 9.33
N PHE A 178 -17.16 -9.40 8.52
CA PHE A 178 -17.05 -7.96 8.35
C PHE A 178 -18.23 -7.40 7.55
N GLU A 179 -18.81 -6.32 8.07
CA GLU A 179 -19.84 -5.56 7.37
C GLU A 179 -19.25 -4.79 6.18
N THR A 180 -19.80 -4.99 4.99
CA THR A 180 -19.34 -4.35 3.74
C THR A 180 -19.27 -2.82 3.87
N GLU A 181 -20.23 -2.21 4.57
CA GLU A 181 -20.37 -0.76 4.73
C GLU A 181 -19.25 -0.13 5.57
N LYS A 182 -18.62 -0.91 6.46
CA LYS A 182 -17.61 -0.42 7.40
C LYS A 182 -16.18 -0.60 6.88
N VAL A 183 -16.01 -1.24 5.72
CA VAL A 183 -14.69 -1.56 5.18
C VAL A 183 -14.23 -0.43 4.26
N GLY A 184 -13.22 0.29 4.73
CA GLY A 184 -12.53 1.32 3.97
C GLY A 184 -11.10 0.90 3.62
N ILE A 185 -10.52 1.60 2.65
CA ILE A 185 -9.10 1.46 2.34
C ILE A 185 -8.49 2.84 2.16
N ALA A 186 -7.38 3.06 2.84
CA ALA A 186 -6.53 4.20 2.61
C ALA A 186 -5.51 3.86 1.51
N VAL A 187 -4.93 4.87 0.89
CA VAL A 187 -3.92 4.70 -0.17
C VAL A 187 -2.70 5.55 0.17
N VAL A 188 -1.58 4.88 0.39
CA VAL A 188 -0.28 5.50 0.61
C VAL A 188 0.32 5.89 -0.73
N ILE A 189 0.70 7.17 -0.86
CA ILE A 189 1.47 7.70 -1.98
C ILE A 189 2.85 8.07 -1.44
N GLN A 190 3.87 7.32 -1.83
CA GLN A 190 5.22 7.43 -1.29
C GLN A 190 6.24 7.63 -2.39
N LYS A 191 7.21 8.52 -2.22
CA LYS A 191 8.29 8.70 -3.19
C LYS A 191 9.05 7.38 -3.39
N MET A 192 9.29 7.01 -4.65
CA MET A 192 10.09 5.84 -4.99
C MET A 192 11.55 6.05 -4.57
N VAL A 193 12.15 4.99 -4.05
CA VAL A 193 13.59 4.84 -3.91
C VAL A 193 14.08 4.05 -5.11
N ASP A 194 15.10 4.56 -5.78
CA ASP A 194 15.80 3.83 -6.84
C ASP A 194 16.91 3.01 -6.21
N SER A 195 16.56 1.81 -5.74
CA SER A 195 17.46 0.98 -4.95
C SER A 195 18.31 0.06 -5.82
N GLU A 196 19.61 0.05 -5.59
CA GLU A 196 20.52 -0.97 -6.11
C GLU A 196 20.33 -2.32 -5.38
N ILE A 197 20.00 -2.25 -4.10
CA ILE A 197 19.71 -3.39 -3.22
C ILE A 197 18.53 -3.02 -2.31
N ALA A 198 17.59 -3.95 -2.16
CA ALA A 198 16.47 -3.84 -1.25
C ALA A 198 16.22 -5.17 -0.53
N GLY A 199 15.47 -5.14 0.56
CA GLY A 199 15.34 -6.32 1.40
C GLY A 199 14.33 -6.21 2.52
N ILE A 200 14.25 -7.29 3.30
CA ILE A 200 13.41 -7.42 4.49
C ILE A 200 14.33 -7.65 5.69
N LEU A 201 14.02 -6.98 6.80
CA LEU A 201 14.64 -7.25 8.09
C LEU A 201 13.58 -7.82 9.03
N PHE A 202 13.83 -9.02 9.53
CA PHE A 202 13.12 -9.57 10.67
C PHE A 202 13.95 -9.35 11.93
N THR A 203 13.38 -8.63 12.90
CA THR A 203 14.01 -8.43 14.20
C THR A 203 13.80 -9.62 15.13
N ALA A 204 13.39 -10.78 14.64
CA ALA A 204 13.37 -12.06 15.35
C ALA A 204 13.41 -13.14 14.28
N GLU A 205 14.05 -14.28 14.56
CA GLU A 205 14.03 -15.39 13.61
C GLU A 205 12.58 -15.87 13.41
N PRO A 206 12.12 -16.17 12.18
CA PRO A 206 10.77 -16.68 11.94
C PRO A 206 10.45 -17.98 12.69
N THR A 207 11.49 -18.71 13.14
CA THR A 207 11.39 -19.89 14.00
C THR A 207 11.05 -19.56 15.47
N GLY A 208 11.08 -18.28 15.85
CA GLY A 208 10.75 -17.77 17.18
C GLY A 208 11.97 -17.33 18.01
N ASP A 209 13.21 -17.52 17.52
CA ASP A 209 14.41 -17.09 18.25
C ASP A 209 14.56 -15.56 18.22
N THR A 210 14.29 -14.93 19.36
CA THR A 210 14.35 -13.47 19.52
C THR A 210 15.77 -12.95 19.78
N SER A 211 16.78 -13.81 19.93
CA SER A 211 18.18 -13.41 20.09
C SER A 211 18.86 -13.05 18.76
N LYS A 212 18.24 -13.44 17.64
CA LYS A 212 18.75 -13.25 16.29
C LYS A 212 17.88 -12.31 15.46
N MET A 213 18.48 -11.75 14.42
CA MET A 213 17.81 -11.03 13.34
C MET A 213 18.14 -11.69 12.02
N VAL A 214 17.25 -11.57 11.06
CA VAL A 214 17.44 -12.09 9.71
C VAL A 214 17.26 -10.95 8.72
N ILE A 215 18.26 -10.73 7.88
CA ILE A 215 18.17 -9.84 6.72
C ILE A 215 18.10 -10.68 5.47
N GLU A 216 17.07 -10.44 4.67
CA GLU A 216 16.96 -10.94 3.29
C GLU A 216 17.21 -9.80 2.33
N ALA A 217 18.20 -9.92 1.44
CA ALA A 217 18.60 -8.86 0.52
C ALA A 217 18.62 -9.35 -0.93
N GLY A 218 18.08 -8.55 -1.84
CA GLY A 218 18.09 -8.80 -3.28
C GLY A 218 18.45 -7.55 -4.08
N TYR A 219 18.94 -7.75 -5.30
CA TYR A 219 19.26 -6.65 -6.22
C TYR A 219 18.00 -5.94 -6.74
N GLY A 220 18.11 -4.63 -6.95
CA GLY A 220 17.03 -3.79 -7.46
C GLY A 220 15.98 -3.42 -6.41
N LEU A 221 14.73 -3.31 -6.87
CA LEU A 221 13.55 -2.98 -6.06
C LEU A 221 13.11 -4.17 -5.20
N GLY A 222 12.65 -3.88 -3.98
CA GLY A 222 12.34 -4.89 -2.97
C GLY A 222 11.14 -5.81 -3.29
N GLU A 223 10.33 -5.50 -4.31
CA GLU A 223 9.17 -6.32 -4.70
C GLU A 223 9.56 -7.75 -5.07
N ALA A 224 10.72 -7.94 -5.70
CA ALA A 224 11.19 -9.27 -6.08
C ALA A 224 11.47 -10.15 -4.84
N VAL A 225 12.00 -9.54 -3.78
CA VAL A 225 12.22 -10.22 -2.48
C VAL A 225 10.88 -10.50 -1.80
N VAL A 226 10.01 -9.50 -1.70
CA VAL A 226 8.72 -9.61 -0.99
C VAL A 226 7.76 -10.60 -1.65
N SER A 227 7.75 -10.69 -2.97
CA SER A 227 6.93 -11.64 -3.74
C SER A 227 7.50 -13.06 -3.78
N GLY A 228 8.75 -13.26 -3.31
CA GLY A 228 9.44 -14.54 -3.38
C GLY A 228 9.82 -14.96 -4.80
N SER A 229 9.90 -14.01 -5.74
CA SER A 229 10.19 -14.28 -7.15
C SER A 229 11.68 -14.47 -7.44
N ILE A 230 12.54 -14.17 -6.46
CA ILE A 230 13.97 -14.46 -6.46
C ILE A 230 14.35 -15.20 -5.16
N THR A 231 15.51 -15.86 -5.16
CA THR A 231 16.14 -16.35 -3.93
C THR A 231 17.10 -15.27 -3.41
N PRO A 232 16.76 -14.52 -2.34
CA PRO A 232 17.60 -13.47 -1.81
C PRO A 232 18.85 -14.03 -1.11
N ASP A 233 19.82 -13.16 -0.85
CA ASP A 233 20.84 -13.43 0.14
C ASP A 233 20.23 -13.37 1.54
N THR A 234 20.59 -14.31 2.41
CA THR A 234 20.15 -14.35 3.80
C THR A 234 21.32 -14.17 4.75
N TYR A 235 21.21 -13.20 5.66
CA TYR A 235 22.19 -12.91 6.70
C TYR A 235 21.54 -13.08 8.06
N THR A 236 22.06 -14.00 8.87
CA THR A 236 21.63 -14.17 10.26
C THR A 236 22.58 -13.40 11.16
N ILE A 237 22.02 -12.53 12.02
CA ILE A 237 22.77 -11.58 12.85
C ILE A 237 22.42 -11.80 14.33
N GLU A 238 23.42 -11.85 15.20
CA GLU A 238 23.21 -11.86 16.65
C GLU A 238 22.88 -10.43 17.15
N LYS A 239 21.75 -10.24 17.85
CA LYS A 239 21.27 -8.89 18.25
C LYS A 239 22.18 -8.12 19.19
N GLY A 240 22.89 -8.81 20.08
CA GLY A 240 23.72 -8.16 21.08
C GLY A 240 25.01 -7.59 20.50
N THR A 241 25.60 -8.28 19.53
CA THR A 241 26.90 -7.91 18.96
C THR A 241 26.82 -7.38 17.54
N PHE A 242 25.66 -7.51 16.89
CA PHE A 242 25.44 -7.25 15.46
C PHE A 242 26.41 -8.01 14.53
N LYS A 243 27.00 -9.11 15.00
CA LYS A 243 27.85 -9.97 14.18
C LYS A 243 26.99 -10.84 13.28
N ILE A 244 27.39 -10.94 12.02
CA ILE A 244 26.86 -11.93 11.08
C ILE A 244 27.37 -13.30 11.54
N ILE A 245 26.46 -14.17 11.96
CA ILE A 245 26.77 -15.53 12.42
C ILE A 245 26.57 -16.57 11.32
N GLU A 246 25.74 -16.26 10.32
CA GLU A 246 25.51 -17.11 9.17
C GLU A 246 25.23 -16.24 7.94
N LYS A 247 25.73 -16.69 6.78
CA LYS A 247 25.51 -16.06 5.49
C LYS A 247 25.18 -17.14 4.46
N LYS A 248 24.03 -17.00 3.80
CA LYS A 248 23.60 -17.83 2.66
C LYS A 248 23.45 -16.91 1.45
N ILE A 249 24.21 -17.20 0.39
CA ILE A 249 24.14 -16.43 -0.85
C ILE A 249 23.16 -17.10 -1.80
N GLY A 250 22.12 -16.36 -2.17
CA GLY A 250 21.10 -16.81 -3.12
C GLY A 250 21.57 -16.58 -4.55
N LYS A 251 21.25 -17.51 -5.46
CA LYS A 251 21.46 -17.27 -6.89
C LYS A 251 20.33 -16.38 -7.41
N GLN A 252 20.65 -15.14 -7.73
CA GLN A 252 19.70 -14.15 -8.26
C GLN A 252 19.90 -14.01 -9.78
N GLU A 253 19.00 -14.61 -10.57
CA GLU A 253 19.12 -14.65 -12.04
C GLU A 253 18.59 -13.38 -12.73
N TRP A 254 17.85 -12.55 -12.00
CA TRP A 254 17.29 -11.29 -12.47
C TRP A 254 17.03 -10.33 -11.29
N SER A 255 16.87 -9.05 -11.58
CA SER A 255 16.51 -7.97 -10.64
C SER A 255 15.36 -7.14 -11.21
N LEU A 256 14.55 -6.53 -10.35
CA LEU A 256 13.56 -5.54 -10.77
C LEU A 256 14.18 -4.15 -10.67
N GLU A 257 14.39 -3.48 -11.80
CA GLU A 257 15.00 -2.15 -11.82
C GLU A 257 13.99 -1.10 -12.29
N ARG A 258 14.19 0.15 -11.89
CA ARG A 258 13.43 1.26 -12.46
C ARG A 258 13.91 1.47 -13.89
N ALA A 259 12.99 1.43 -14.85
CA ALA A 259 13.34 1.71 -16.25
C ALA A 259 14.03 3.08 -16.36
N GLU A 260 15.23 3.10 -16.95
CA GLU A 260 15.88 4.34 -17.35
C GLU A 260 15.05 5.00 -18.46
N LYS A 261 14.87 6.31 -18.38
CA LYS A 261 14.12 7.11 -19.36
C LYS A 261 14.78 7.10 -20.73
#